data_AF-A0A0Q7YRD0-F1
#
_entry.id   AF-A0A0Q7YRD0-F1
#
_cell.length_a   1.000
_cell.length_b   1.000
_cell.length_c   1.000
_cell.angle_alpha   90.00
_cell.angle_beta   90.00
_cell.angle_gamma   90.00
#
_symmetry.space_group_name_H-M   'P 1'
#
loop_
_entity.id
_entity.type
_entity.pdbx_description
1 polymer ?
#
loop_
_entity_poly.entity_id
_entity_poly.type
_entity_poly.pdbx_seq_one_letter_code
_entity_poly.pdbx_strand_id
1 'polypeptide(L)'
;MSDQPPEEIERHVVREIEKHRRLRDDAVMLEAKLDAASEPDAAREASQDFIAAMIAVHAQQTVVSTLLDILGYIPDMPKSKAH
;
A
#
# COMPACT_ATOMS: atom_id res chain seq x y z
N MET A 1 0.69 -13.56 -16.81
CA MET A 1 0.27 -12.30 -17.47
C MET A 1 0.88 -12.15 -18.87
N SER A 2 1.47 -13.20 -19.45
CA SER A 2 2.29 -13.13 -20.67
C SER A 2 1.50 -12.88 -21.96
N ASP A 3 0.17 -12.97 -21.93
CA ASP A 3 -0.72 -12.78 -23.09
C ASP A 3 -1.70 -11.61 -22.93
N GLN A 4 -1.57 -10.77 -21.88
CA GLN A 4 -2.45 -9.62 -21.69
C GLN A 4 -1.94 -8.39 -22.46
N PRO A 5 -2.84 -7.56 -23.02
CA PRO A 5 -2.45 -6.30 -23.65
C PRO A 5 -1.68 -5.42 -22.65
N PRO A 6 -0.62 -4.70 -23.09
CA PRO A 6 0.16 -3.83 -22.21
C PRO A 6 -0.69 -2.83 -21.42
N GLU A 7 -1.72 -2.27 -22.04
CA GLU A 7 -2.70 -1.35 -21.44
C GLU A 7 -3.45 -1.98 -20.25
N GLU A 8 -3.72 -3.28 -20.31
CA GLU A 8 -4.40 -3.99 -19.23
C GLU A 8 -3.46 -4.24 -18.05
N ILE A 9 -2.21 -4.58 -18.33
CA ILE A 9 -1.16 -4.71 -17.31
C ILE A 9 -0.94 -3.35 -16.64
N GLU A 10 -0.85 -2.27 -17.41
CA GLU A 10 -0.70 -0.90 -16.91
C GLU A 10 -1.84 -0.50 -15.98
N ARG A 11 -3.11 -0.72 -16.39
CA ARG A 11 -4.27 -0.50 -15.51
C ARG A 11 -4.21 -1.31 -14.22
N HIS A 12 -3.67 -2.52 -14.26
CA HIS A 12 -3.49 -3.33 -13.06
C HIS A 12 -2.41 -2.73 -12.16
N VAL A 13 -1.26 -2.35 -12.73
CA VAL A 13 -0.16 -1.67 -12.01
C VAL A 13 -0.66 -0.41 -11.31
N VAL A 14 -1.41 0.45 -12.02
CA VAL A 14 -1.97 1.69 -11.43
C VAL A 14 -2.85 1.36 -10.21
N ARG A 15 -3.76 0.39 -10.32
CA ARG A 15 -4.62 -0.02 -9.20
C ARG A 15 -3.83 -0.57 -8.02
N GLU A 16 -2.81 -1.38 -8.27
CA GLU A 16 -1.98 -1.95 -7.18
C GLU A 16 -1.09 -0.89 -6.53
N ILE A 17 -0.63 0.13 -7.26
CA ILE A 17 0.06 1.30 -6.70
C ILE A 17 -0.91 2.12 -5.83
N GLU A 18 -2.13 2.38 -6.29
CA GLU A 18 -3.14 3.09 -5.49
C GLU A 18 -3.46 2.34 -4.20
N LYS A 19 -3.62 1.01 -4.28
CA LYS A 19 -3.81 0.16 -3.10
C LYS A 19 -2.63 0.24 -2.15
N HIS A 20 -1.40 0.17 -2.66
CA HIS A 20 -0.20 0.31 -1.85
C HIS A 20 -0.16 1.66 -1.11
N ARG A 21 -0.50 2.76 -1.78
CA ARG A 21 -0.58 4.10 -1.16
C ARG A 21 -1.59 4.12 -0.01
N ARG A 22 -2.80 3.60 -0.22
CA ARG A 22 -3.83 3.53 0.84
C ARG A 22 -3.36 2.72 2.05
N LEU A 23 -2.77 1.55 1.82
CA LEU A 23 -2.22 0.73 2.91
C LEU A 23 -1.14 1.48 3.70
N ARG A 24 -0.30 2.26 3.01
CA ARG A 24 0.71 3.10 3.66
C ARG A 24 0.06 4.21 4.48
N ASP A 25 -0.95 4.88 3.95
CA ASP A 25 -1.67 5.94 4.66
C ASP A 25 -2.37 5.39 5.92
N ASP A 26 -2.99 4.21 5.83
CA ASP A 26 -3.59 3.50 6.96
C ASP A 26 -2.55 3.14 8.02
N ALA A 27 -1.38 2.63 7.60
CA ALA A 27 -0.28 2.30 8.51
C ALA A 27 0.24 3.54 9.25
N VAL A 28 0.37 4.69 8.57
CA VAL A 28 0.75 5.97 9.19
C VAL A 28 -0.29 6.43 10.22
N MET A 29 -1.58 6.26 9.93
CA MET A 29 -2.63 6.56 10.91
C MET A 29 -2.56 5.67 12.15
N LEU A 30 -2.20 4.39 11.98
CA LEU A 30 -2.03 3.45 13.09
C LEU A 30 -0.76 3.73 13.89
N GLU A 31 0.33 4.13 13.25
CA GLU A 31 1.55 4.60 13.91
C GLU A 31 1.26 5.78 14.83
N ALA A 32 0.54 6.79 14.33
CA ALA A 32 0.14 7.95 15.13
C ALA A 32 -0.76 7.56 16.32
N LYS A 33 -1.63 6.55 16.17
CA LYS A 33 -2.45 6.03 17.28
C LYS A 33 -1.61 5.30 18.31
N LEU A 34 -0.64 4.50 17.86
CA LEU A 34 0.30 3.80 18.74
C LEU A 34 1.12 4.80 19.55
N ASP A 35 1.64 5.85 18.92
CA ASP A 35 2.41 6.91 19.58
C ASP A 35 1.57 7.70 20.61
N ALA A 36 0.26 7.83 20.37
CA ALA A 36 -0.67 8.50 21.28
C ALA A 36 -1.17 7.60 22.42
N ALA A 37 -0.97 6.28 22.36
CA ALA A 37 -1.49 5.35 23.36
C ALA A 37 -0.71 5.47 24.68
N SER A 38 -1.41 5.85 25.75
CA SER A 38 -0.82 5.99 27.09
C SER A 38 -1.06 4.77 27.99
N GLU A 39 -2.12 4.00 27.71
CA GLU A 39 -2.48 2.83 28.50
C GLU A 39 -1.83 1.56 27.92
N PRO A 40 -1.25 0.67 28.75
CA PRO A 40 -0.53 -0.51 28.27
C PRO A 40 -1.33 -1.44 27.36
N ASP A 41 -2.61 -1.67 27.68
CA ASP A 41 -3.48 -2.54 26.89
C ASP A 41 -3.83 -1.92 25.53
N ALA A 42 -4.11 -0.61 25.51
CA ALA A 42 -4.38 0.12 24.26
C ALA A 42 -3.13 0.21 23.37
N ALA A 43 -1.95 0.41 23.97
CA ALA A 43 -0.68 0.41 23.24
C ALA A 43 -0.38 -0.96 22.63
N ARG A 44 -0.70 -2.05 23.34
CA ARG A 44 -0.55 -3.40 22.81
C ARG A 44 -1.47 -3.68 21.62
N GLU A 45 -2.73 -3.29 21.72
CA GLU A 45 -3.70 -3.43 20.61
C GLU A 45 -3.25 -2.59 19.40
N ALA A 46 -2.94 -1.31 19.60
CA ALA A 46 -2.45 -0.43 18.55
C ALA A 46 -1.16 -0.96 17.90
N SER A 47 -0.27 -1.58 18.69
CA SER A 47 0.95 -2.21 18.17
C SER A 47 0.65 -3.41 17.28
N GLN A 48 -0.31 -4.26 17.67
CA GLN A 48 -0.72 -5.41 16.85
C GLN A 48 -1.33 -4.96 15.53
N ASP A 49 -2.23 -3.97 15.56
CA ASP A 49 -2.86 -3.41 14.36
C ASP A 49 -1.83 -2.77 13.44
N PHE A 50 -0.90 -1.98 14.00
CA PHE A 50 0.18 -1.36 13.25
C PHE A 50 1.08 -2.41 12.57
N ILE A 51 1.47 -3.47 13.29
CA ILE A 51 2.27 -4.57 12.71
C ILE A 51 1.52 -5.25 11.57
N ALA A 52 0.23 -5.54 11.74
CA ALA A 52 -0.58 -6.16 10.70
C ALA A 52 -0.67 -5.27 9.44
N ALA A 53 -0.85 -3.96 9.62
CA ALA A 53 -0.84 -2.99 8.53
C ALA A 53 0.52 -2.93 7.82
N MET A 54 1.62 -2.91 8.56
CA MET A 54 2.97 -2.91 7.99
C MET A 54 3.28 -4.19 7.20
N ILE A 55 2.82 -5.35 7.66
CA ILE A 55 2.90 -6.61 6.90
C ILE A 55 2.16 -6.47 5.56
N ALA A 56 0.94 -5.91 5.59
CA ALA A 56 0.16 -5.71 4.37
C ALA A 56 0.84 -4.73 3.40
N VAL A 57 1.41 -3.63 3.89
CA VAL A 57 2.20 -2.67 3.10
C VAL A 57 3.37 -3.36 2.41
N HIS A 58 4.14 -4.17 3.14
CA HIS A 58 5.31 -4.86 2.58
C HIS A 58 4.94 -5.98 1.61
N ALA A 59 3.89 -6.75 1.90
CA ALA A 59 3.38 -7.74 0.96
C ALA A 59 2.92 -7.07 -0.35
N GLN A 60 2.22 -5.94 -0.24
CA GLN A 60 1.76 -5.18 -1.41
C GLN A 60 2.93 -4.53 -2.18
N GLN A 61 4.00 -4.09 -1.50
CA GLN A 61 5.21 -3.56 -2.15
C GLN A 61 5.84 -4.61 -3.08
N THR A 62 5.90 -5.87 -2.64
CA THR A 62 6.40 -6.97 -3.48
C THR A 62 5.55 -7.15 -4.74
N VAL A 63 4.23 -7.06 -4.62
CA VAL A 63 3.30 -7.11 -5.76
C VAL A 63 3.56 -5.96 -6.73
N VAL A 64 3.64 -4.72 -6.23
CA VAL A 64 3.92 -3.53 -7.04
C VAL A 64 5.27 -3.63 -7.74
N SER A 65 6.32 -4.06 -7.04
CA SER A 65 7.66 -4.24 -7.61
C SER A 65 7.62 -5.25 -8.76
N THR A 66 6.99 -6.41 -8.54
CA THR A 66 6.87 -7.46 -9.57
C THR A 66 6.13 -6.96 -10.80
N LEU A 67 5.05 -6.18 -10.61
CA LEU A 67 4.29 -5.62 -11.71
C LEU A 67 5.05 -4.54 -12.48
N LEU A 68 5.82 -3.70 -11.79
CA LEU A 68 6.68 -2.70 -12.44
C LEU A 68 7.82 -3.35 -13.22
N ASP A 69 8.39 -4.44 -12.70
CA ASP A 69 9.42 -5.22 -13.41
C ASP A 69 8.85 -5.84 -14.71
N ILE A 70 7.60 -6.30 -14.68
CA ILE A 70 6.89 -6.79 -15.87
C ILE A 70 6.56 -5.65 -16.85
N LEU A 71 6.11 -4.50 -16.35
CA LEU A 71 5.72 -3.35 -17.17
C LEU A 71 6.93 -2.65 -17.81
N GLY A 72 8.08 -2.66 -17.13
CA GLY A 72 9.34 -2.06 -17.59
C GLY A 72 9.45 -0.54 -17.40
N TYR A 73 8.42 0.11 -16.87
CA TYR A 73 8.40 1.53 -16.53
C TYR A 73 7.38 1.81 -15.41
N ILE A 74 7.44 3.00 -14.81
CA ILE A 74 6.44 3.47 -13.85
C ILE A 74 5.33 4.21 -14.60
N PRO A 75 4.06 3.79 -14.51
CA PRO A 75 2.98 4.39 -15.27
C PRO A 75 2.58 5.77 -14.72
N ASP A 76 1.94 6.57 -15.56
CA ASP A 76 1.36 7.83 -15.14
C ASP A 76 0.21 7.59 -14.16
N MET A 77 0.37 8.10 -12.94
CA MET A 77 -0.65 7.93 -11.90
C MET A 77 -1.75 8.99 -12.08
N PRO A 78 -3.03 8.61 -11.98
CA PRO A 78 -4.11 9.58 -11.97
C PRO A 78 -3.85 10.60 -10.86
N LYS A 79 -3.91 11.89 -11.22
CA LYS A 79 -3.79 12.98 -10.25
C LYS A 79 -4.89 12.77 -9.21
N SER A 80 -4.51 12.56 -7.95
CA SER A 80 -5.49 12.52 -6.86
C SER A 80 -6.31 13.80 -6.95
N LYS A 81 -7.62 13.67 -7.18
CA LYS A 81 -8.54 14.79 -7.02
C LYS A 81 -8.48 15.14 -5.53
N ALA A 82 -7.76 16.22 -5.22
CA ALA A 82 -7.89 16.87 -3.92
C ALA A 82 -9.37 17.25 -3.78
N HIS A 83 -10.06 16.60 -2.87
CA HIS A 83 -11.41 16.96 -2.43
C HIS A 83 -11.29 17.81 -1.17
#